data_AF-A0A261SE32-F1
#
_entry.id   AF-A0A261SE32-F1
#
_cell.length_a   1.000
_cell.length_b   1.000
_cell.length_c   1.000
_cell.angle_alpha   90.00
_cell.angle_beta   90.00
_cell.angle_gamma   90.00
#
_symmetry.space_group_name_H-M   'P 1'
#
loop_
_entity.id
_entity.type
_entity.pdbx_description
1 polymer ?
#
loop_
_entity_poly.entity_id
_entity_poly.type
_entity_poly.pdbx_seq_one_letter_code
_entity_poly.pdbx_strand_id
1 'polypeptide(L)'
;MPDPIPPAGHAPADPQRARLLRAGLAACMLAGGQAMLPARAQAPQGAAAALARRPIPASGAALPVIGCGTYIGFDIPAGDPRRAELEGVVRTLVQGGGSVLDSSPMYGRAEAVTGEVVQALDARPRTFLATKVWTQGREAGIAQMEDSFRLLRTDRIDLMQIHNLLDWRTHLPQLRDWQAQGRIRYLGITHYTSSAYDEVEAVLRQEKLDFLQINYAADDDAAARRVLPLAAERGVAVLINRPFGGGGLLRRLSGRPLPGWAAEIGATSWAQVLLKFVLSQPAVTCAIPGTARVAHMRDNLLAGTGEIPVSTWWDDKRDALR
;
A
#
# COMPACT_ATOMS: atom_id res chain seq x y z
N MET A 1 3.27 24.18 -54.99
CA MET A 1 2.35 23.24 -55.66
C MET A 1 3.19 22.14 -56.28
N PRO A 2 3.02 20.88 -55.85
CA PRO A 2 3.43 19.71 -56.62
C PRO A 2 2.22 19.01 -57.26
N ASP A 3 2.43 18.50 -58.47
CA ASP A 3 1.43 17.84 -59.34
C ASP A 3 0.89 16.50 -58.79
N PRO A 4 -0.29 16.04 -59.27
CA PRO A 4 -1.02 14.92 -58.69
C PRO A 4 -0.58 13.54 -59.19
N ILE A 5 -0.73 12.56 -58.30
CA ILE A 5 -0.53 11.12 -58.50
C ILE A 5 -1.63 10.53 -59.41
N PRO A 6 -1.31 9.67 -60.41
CA PRO A 6 -2.32 8.96 -61.20
C PRO A 6 -2.85 7.68 -60.50
N PRO A 7 -4.09 7.24 -60.81
CA PRO A 7 -4.82 6.27 -60.00
C PRO A 7 -4.55 4.79 -60.35
N ALA A 8 -4.92 3.94 -59.38
CA ALA A 8 -4.77 2.49 -59.36
C ALA A 8 -5.58 1.75 -60.45
N GLY A 9 -4.91 0.84 -61.16
CA GLY A 9 -5.53 -0.10 -62.09
C GLY A 9 -6.08 -1.34 -61.36
N HIS A 10 -7.35 -1.66 -61.62
CA HIS A 10 -7.96 -2.96 -61.33
C HIS A 10 -7.60 -3.96 -62.44
N ALA A 11 -7.30 -5.20 -62.05
CA ALA A 11 -7.32 -6.37 -62.93
C ALA A 11 -8.15 -7.49 -62.30
N PRO A 12 -8.78 -8.36 -63.12
CA PRO A 12 -10.05 -9.01 -62.78
C PRO A 12 -9.92 -10.42 -62.20
N ALA A 13 -11.03 -10.90 -61.62
CA ALA A 13 -11.22 -12.23 -61.08
C ALA A 13 -11.26 -13.32 -62.17
N ASP A 14 -10.54 -14.42 -61.94
CA ASP A 14 -10.64 -15.66 -62.72
C ASP A 14 -11.58 -16.67 -62.02
N PRO A 15 -12.70 -17.08 -62.66
CA PRO A 15 -13.69 -17.97 -62.09
C PRO A 15 -13.56 -19.38 -62.67
N GLN A 16 -12.87 -20.30 -62.00
CA GLN A 16 -13.02 -21.73 -62.29
C GLN A 16 -12.44 -22.63 -61.19
N ARG A 17 -13.32 -23.07 -60.27
CA ARG A 17 -13.39 -24.43 -59.71
C ARG A 17 -14.53 -24.51 -58.69
N ALA A 18 -15.74 -24.64 -59.23
CA ALA A 18 -16.95 -24.89 -58.48
C ALA A 18 -17.37 -26.37 -58.62
N ARG A 19 -17.66 -26.98 -57.46
CA ARG A 19 -18.73 -27.97 -57.17
C ARG A 19 -18.60 -29.43 -57.61
N LEU A 20 -18.81 -30.34 -56.64
CA LEU A 20 -19.97 -31.25 -56.46
C LEU A 20 -19.61 -32.29 -55.36
N LEU A 21 -20.16 -32.26 -54.14
CA LEU A 21 -21.48 -32.71 -53.63
C LEU A 21 -21.66 -34.25 -53.44
N ARG A 22 -21.79 -34.62 -52.15
CA ARG A 22 -22.76 -35.55 -51.51
C ARG A 22 -22.51 -37.08 -51.40
N ALA A 23 -22.48 -37.47 -50.12
CA ALA A 23 -23.26 -38.52 -49.44
C ALA A 23 -22.81 -40.00 -49.52
N GLY A 24 -22.46 -40.52 -48.34
CA GLY A 24 -22.48 -41.95 -47.99
C GLY A 24 -22.60 -42.10 -46.47
N LEU A 25 -23.76 -42.54 -45.99
CA LEU A 25 -23.98 -43.03 -44.62
C LEU A 25 -23.43 -44.45 -44.50
N ALA A 26 -22.74 -44.78 -43.40
CA ALA A 26 -23.19 -45.78 -42.40
C ALA A 26 -22.03 -46.44 -41.60
N ALA A 27 -22.24 -46.44 -40.28
CA ALA A 27 -21.96 -47.52 -39.32
C ALA A 27 -20.54 -47.76 -38.73
N CYS A 28 -20.53 -47.65 -37.39
CA CYS A 28 -19.79 -48.45 -36.41
C CYS A 28 -18.26 -48.26 -36.29
N MET A 29 -17.83 -47.62 -35.21
CA MET A 29 -17.25 -48.34 -34.05
C MET A 29 -17.14 -47.41 -32.83
N LEU A 30 -17.68 -47.88 -31.71
CA LEU A 30 -17.53 -47.31 -30.38
C LEU A 30 -16.06 -47.43 -29.94
N ALA A 31 -15.35 -46.30 -29.88
CA ALA A 31 -14.12 -46.20 -29.10
C ALA A 31 -14.40 -45.28 -27.91
N GLY A 32 -14.49 -45.88 -26.72
CA GLY A 32 -14.64 -45.17 -25.45
C GLY A 32 -13.43 -44.29 -25.19
N GLY A 33 -13.52 -43.01 -25.55
CA GLY A 33 -12.60 -41.99 -25.07
C GLY A 33 -13.05 -41.54 -23.69
N GLN A 34 -12.42 -42.06 -22.63
CA GLN A 34 -12.49 -41.41 -21.32
C GLN A 34 -11.89 -40.02 -21.48
N ALA A 35 -12.73 -38.99 -21.42
CA ALA A 35 -12.29 -37.61 -21.29
C ALA A 35 -11.54 -37.49 -19.96
N MET A 36 -10.21 -37.55 -20.01
CA MET A 36 -9.39 -37.17 -18.87
C MET A 36 -9.57 -35.69 -18.64
N LEU A 37 -10.37 -35.36 -17.62
CA LEU A 37 -10.39 -34.03 -17.02
C LEU A 37 -8.93 -33.68 -16.65
N PRO A 38 -8.43 -32.49 -17.00
CA PRO A 38 -7.09 -32.10 -16.59
C PRO A 38 -7.05 -32.10 -15.07
N ALA A 39 -6.17 -32.93 -14.50
CA ALA A 39 -5.89 -32.94 -13.08
C ALA A 39 -5.54 -31.51 -12.67
N ARG A 40 -6.40 -30.93 -11.82
CA ARG A 40 -6.18 -29.60 -11.25
C ARG A 40 -4.86 -29.67 -10.50
N ALA A 41 -3.82 -29.05 -11.07
CA ALA A 41 -2.50 -29.01 -10.45
C ALA A 41 -2.66 -28.43 -9.05
N GLN A 42 -2.50 -29.30 -8.05
CA GLN A 42 -2.54 -28.92 -6.65
C GLN A 42 -1.27 -28.10 -6.42
N ALA A 43 -1.44 -26.79 -6.22
CA ALA A 43 -0.34 -25.91 -5.86
C ALA A 43 0.40 -26.52 -4.64
N PRO A 44 1.74 -26.49 -4.61
CA PRO A 44 2.49 -27.09 -3.52
C PRO A 44 2.07 -26.45 -2.19
N GLN A 45 1.41 -27.24 -1.35
CA GLN A 45 1.16 -26.91 0.05
C GLN A 45 2.52 -26.84 0.74
N GLY A 46 3.02 -25.63 1.00
CA GLY A 46 4.29 -25.44 1.71
C GLY A 46 5.02 -24.13 1.44
N ALA A 47 4.71 -23.41 0.36
CA ALA A 47 5.22 -22.04 0.19
C ALA A 47 4.39 -21.09 1.06
N ALA A 48 5.02 -20.45 2.05
CA ALA A 48 4.38 -19.36 2.79
C ALA A 48 3.82 -18.33 1.79
N ALA A 49 2.54 -17.99 1.92
CA ALA A 49 1.90 -17.05 1.02
C ALA A 49 2.66 -15.72 1.01
N ALA A 50 3.02 -15.23 -0.18
CA ALA A 50 3.75 -13.98 -0.32
C ALA A 50 2.91 -12.79 0.18
N LEU A 51 3.59 -11.78 0.73
CA LEU A 51 2.94 -10.53 1.15
C LEU A 51 2.29 -9.85 -0.07
N ALA A 52 0.99 -9.58 0.03
CA ALA A 52 0.25 -8.91 -1.02
C ALA A 52 0.82 -7.51 -1.32
N ARG A 53 0.67 -7.09 -2.57
CA ARG A 53 1.12 -5.77 -3.05
C ARG A 53 0.00 -5.09 -3.81
N ARG A 54 -0.05 -3.76 -3.76
CA ARG A 54 -0.99 -2.91 -4.51
C ARG A 54 -0.21 -1.88 -5.32
N PRO A 55 -0.68 -1.52 -6.53
CA PRO A 55 0.00 -0.51 -7.34
C PRO A 55 -0.14 0.87 -6.69
N ILE A 56 0.94 1.66 -6.73
CA ILE A 56 0.89 3.11 -6.54
C ILE A 56 0.31 3.71 -7.83
N PRO A 57 -0.91 4.30 -7.84
CA PRO A 57 -1.58 4.63 -9.10
C PRO A 57 -0.78 5.60 -9.98
N ALA A 58 -0.05 6.55 -9.38
CA ALA A 58 0.78 7.51 -10.10
C ALA A 58 1.92 6.89 -10.93
N SER A 59 2.31 5.63 -10.67
CA SER A 59 3.49 5.01 -11.31
C SER A 59 3.35 3.52 -11.67
N GLY A 60 2.32 2.84 -11.19
CA GLY A 60 2.15 1.39 -11.32
C GLY A 60 3.10 0.55 -10.45
N ALA A 61 4.04 1.16 -9.72
CA ALA A 61 4.98 0.43 -8.87
C ALA A 61 4.23 -0.30 -7.72
N ALA A 62 4.62 -1.54 -7.45
CA ALA A 62 3.93 -2.39 -6.46
C ALA A 62 4.44 -2.12 -5.03
N LEU A 63 3.57 -1.55 -4.18
CA LEU A 63 3.83 -1.31 -2.76
C LEU A 63 3.27 -2.46 -1.91
N PRO A 64 4.02 -3.00 -0.93
CA PRO A 64 3.48 -4.01 -0.03
C PRO A 64 2.34 -3.43 0.82
N VAL A 65 1.33 -4.26 1.10
CA VAL A 65 0.13 -3.82 1.82
C VAL A 65 0.35 -3.59 3.32
N ILE A 66 1.47 -4.07 3.87
CA ILE A 66 1.88 -3.82 5.26
C ILE A 66 3.24 -3.13 5.29
N GLY A 67 3.30 -2.03 6.03
CA GLY A 67 4.50 -1.30 6.41
C GLY A 67 4.68 -1.21 7.92
N CYS A 68 5.50 -0.26 8.36
CA CYS A 68 5.72 0.03 9.77
C CYS A 68 5.73 1.54 10.00
N GLY A 69 4.87 2.02 10.90
CA GLY A 69 4.96 3.38 11.43
C GLY A 69 6.01 3.45 12.55
N THR A 70 6.75 4.55 12.64
CA THR A 70 7.85 4.69 13.61
C THR A 70 7.47 5.53 14.84
N TYR A 71 6.28 6.15 14.85
CA TYR A 71 5.79 6.98 15.95
C TYR A 71 5.80 6.20 17.29
N ILE A 72 6.35 6.83 18.34
CA ILE A 72 6.60 6.30 19.69
C ILE A 72 7.64 5.17 19.72
N GLY A 73 7.51 4.16 18.87
CA GLY A 73 8.34 2.95 18.94
C GLY A 73 9.82 3.17 18.63
N PHE A 74 10.13 4.12 17.75
CA PHE A 74 11.50 4.41 17.30
C PHE A 74 12.08 5.66 17.98
N ASP A 75 11.32 6.34 18.83
CA ASP A 75 11.81 7.50 19.58
C ASP A 75 12.60 7.02 20.81
N ILE A 76 13.85 6.63 20.56
CA ILE A 76 14.78 6.18 21.59
C ILE A 76 16.04 7.06 21.62
N PRO A 77 16.66 7.27 22.80
CA PRO A 77 17.94 7.97 22.91
C PRO A 77 19.05 7.33 22.06
N ALA A 78 20.05 8.13 21.69
CA ALA A 78 21.26 7.61 21.04
C ALA A 78 21.97 6.61 21.96
N GLY A 79 22.42 5.48 21.40
CA GLY A 79 23.10 4.43 22.16
C GLY A 79 22.19 3.55 23.02
N ASP A 80 20.86 3.74 22.97
CA ASP A 80 19.92 2.92 23.72
C ASP A 80 19.95 1.45 23.24
N PRO A 81 20.07 0.47 24.16
CA PRO A 81 20.16 -0.95 23.80
C PRO A 81 18.92 -1.48 23.06
N ARG A 82 17.75 -0.82 23.20
CA ARG A 82 16.53 -1.15 22.44
C ARG A 82 16.70 -1.00 20.93
N ARG A 83 17.75 -0.29 20.47
CA ARG A 83 18.12 -0.21 19.04
C ARG A 83 18.26 -1.60 18.40
N ALA A 84 18.78 -2.60 19.13
CA ALA A 84 18.92 -3.96 18.60
C ALA A 84 17.56 -4.62 18.25
N GLU A 85 16.52 -4.36 19.06
CA GLU A 85 15.16 -4.83 18.78
C GLU A 85 14.59 -4.14 17.53
N LEU A 86 14.86 -2.84 17.35
CA LEU A 86 14.43 -2.09 16.16
C LEU A 86 15.13 -2.57 14.88
N GLU A 87 16.42 -2.94 14.96
CA GLU A 87 17.10 -3.65 13.87
C GLU A 87 16.40 -4.97 13.55
N GLY A 88 15.99 -5.72 14.58
CA GLY A 88 15.17 -6.92 14.41
C GLY A 88 13.84 -6.64 13.71
N VAL A 89 13.15 -5.56 14.07
CA VAL A 89 11.87 -5.13 13.46
C VAL A 89 12.06 -4.82 11.98
N VAL A 90 13.04 -3.99 11.62
CA VAL A 90 13.30 -3.60 10.23
C VAL A 90 13.78 -4.80 9.41
N ARG A 91 14.65 -5.66 9.98
CA ARG A 91 15.06 -6.91 9.33
C ARG A 91 13.87 -7.81 9.05
N THR A 92 12.97 -7.98 10.01
CA THR A 92 11.75 -8.78 9.88
C THR A 92 10.81 -8.21 8.81
N LEU A 93 10.60 -6.90 8.79
CA LEU A 93 9.82 -6.20 7.77
C LEU A 93 10.34 -6.53 6.36
N VAL A 94 11.63 -6.31 6.14
CA VAL A 94 12.27 -6.49 4.82
C VAL A 94 12.30 -7.96 4.40
N GLN A 95 12.63 -8.88 5.31
CA GLN A 95 12.64 -10.32 5.02
C GLN A 95 11.23 -10.87 4.75
N GLY A 96 10.20 -10.28 5.36
CA GLY A 96 8.80 -10.62 5.10
C GLY A 96 8.21 -10.00 3.83
N GLY A 97 9.01 -9.30 3.03
CA GLY A 97 8.57 -8.66 1.79
C GLY A 97 7.94 -7.28 1.97
N GLY A 98 7.85 -6.77 3.20
CA GLY A 98 7.48 -5.38 3.48
C GLY A 98 8.62 -4.42 3.16
N SER A 99 8.30 -3.13 3.03
CA SER A 99 9.31 -2.11 2.70
C SER A 99 9.03 -0.73 3.29
N VAL A 100 7.77 -0.38 3.58
CA VAL A 100 7.39 0.97 4.00
C VAL A 100 7.78 1.23 5.45
N LEU A 101 8.60 2.27 5.66
CA LEU A 101 8.91 2.85 6.96
C LEU A 101 8.41 4.31 6.95
N ASP A 102 7.40 4.61 7.78
CA ASP A 102 6.79 5.96 7.86
C ASP A 102 7.20 6.66 9.15
N SER A 103 7.87 7.81 9.00
CA SER A 103 8.39 8.65 10.09
C SER A 103 7.90 10.10 9.99
N SER A 104 8.38 10.96 10.89
CA SER A 104 8.13 12.40 10.86
C SER A 104 9.14 13.16 11.73
N PRO A 105 9.45 14.43 11.40
CA PRO A 105 10.21 15.32 12.28
C PRO A 105 9.59 15.52 13.67
N MET A 106 8.27 15.33 13.81
CA MET A 106 7.61 15.46 15.13
C MET A 106 7.76 14.23 16.02
N TYR A 107 8.34 13.12 15.53
CA TYR A 107 8.44 11.84 16.25
C TYR A 107 9.76 11.73 17.03
N GLY A 108 10.20 12.81 17.67
CA GLY A 108 11.46 12.84 18.41
C GLY A 108 12.65 12.37 17.58
N ARG A 109 13.34 11.32 18.01
CA ARG A 109 14.50 10.73 17.31
C ARG A 109 14.16 9.71 16.23
N ALA A 110 12.89 9.45 15.94
CA ALA A 110 12.50 8.35 15.05
C ALA A 110 13.12 8.41 13.64
N GLU A 111 13.27 9.58 13.03
CA GLU A 111 13.98 9.70 11.74
C GLU A 111 15.45 9.29 11.84
N ALA A 112 16.15 9.77 12.86
CA ALA A 112 17.55 9.43 13.11
C ALA A 112 17.74 7.92 13.34
N VAL A 113 16.90 7.35 14.20
CA VAL A 113 16.93 5.92 14.53
C VAL A 113 16.58 5.07 13.31
N THR A 114 15.60 5.50 12.50
CA THR A 114 15.27 4.81 11.25
C THR A 114 16.46 4.82 10.28
N GLY A 115 17.11 5.97 10.07
CA GLY A 115 18.30 6.07 9.22
C GLY A 115 19.46 5.22 9.74
N GLU A 116 19.72 5.25 11.04
CA GLU A 116 20.74 4.42 11.71
C GLU A 116 20.51 2.93 11.51
N VAL A 117 19.27 2.46 11.70
CA VAL A 117 18.90 1.04 11.56
C VAL A 117 18.95 0.61 10.10
N VAL A 118 18.38 1.40 9.18
CA VAL A 118 18.37 1.09 7.75
C VAL A 118 19.79 1.01 7.19
N GLN A 119 20.69 1.91 7.60
CA GLN A 119 22.09 1.89 7.22
C GLN A 119 22.81 0.66 7.81
N ALA A 120 22.64 0.38 9.10
CA ALA A 120 23.28 -0.76 9.76
C ALA A 120 22.91 -2.12 9.14
N LEU A 121 21.71 -2.21 8.56
CA LEU A 121 21.21 -3.41 7.90
C LEU A 121 21.48 -3.46 6.39
N ASP A 122 22.11 -2.43 5.81
CA ASP A 122 22.20 -2.22 4.37
C ASP A 122 20.84 -2.44 3.67
N ALA A 123 19.80 -1.84 4.26
CA ALA A 123 18.42 -2.10 3.89
C ALA A 123 17.85 -1.05 2.93
N ARG A 124 18.57 0.06 2.67
CA ARG A 124 18.06 1.18 1.86
C ARG A 124 17.51 0.75 0.49
N PRO A 125 18.15 -0.13 -0.30
CA PRO A 125 17.61 -0.58 -1.59
C PRO A 125 16.28 -1.35 -1.49
N ARG A 126 15.95 -1.87 -0.30
CA ARG A 126 14.76 -2.69 -0.03
C ARG A 126 13.69 -1.94 0.78
N THR A 127 13.97 -0.72 1.22
CA THR A 127 13.02 0.10 1.98
C THR A 127 12.41 1.20 1.14
N PHE A 128 11.18 1.54 1.49
CA PHE A 128 10.46 2.72 1.03
C PHE A 128 10.39 3.67 2.22
N LEU A 129 11.16 4.76 2.19
CA LEU A 129 11.23 5.72 3.28
C LEU A 129 10.22 6.84 3.06
N ALA A 130 9.25 6.94 3.98
CA ALA A 130 8.29 8.02 4.02
C ALA A 130 8.56 8.93 5.23
N THR A 131 8.56 10.24 5.01
CA THR A 131 8.57 11.23 6.09
C THR A 131 7.70 12.43 5.74
N LYS A 132 7.76 13.49 6.55
CA LYS A 132 6.83 14.60 6.51
C LYS A 132 7.52 15.93 6.70
N VAL A 133 6.87 17.02 6.29
CA VAL A 133 7.14 18.38 6.75
C VAL A 133 6.02 18.81 7.70
N TRP A 134 6.40 19.36 8.84
CA TRP A 134 5.52 19.84 9.90
C TRP A 134 6.11 21.11 10.53
N THR A 135 6.00 22.21 9.78
CA THR A 135 6.38 23.55 10.22
C THR A 135 5.67 24.58 9.33
N GLN A 136 5.75 25.86 9.67
CA GLN A 136 5.24 26.97 8.86
C GLN A 136 6.40 27.78 8.26
N GLY A 137 6.16 28.36 7.08
CA GLY A 137 7.14 29.16 6.37
C GLY A 137 8.04 28.33 5.46
N ARG A 138 8.36 28.89 4.30
CA ARG A 138 9.07 28.20 3.23
C ARG A 138 10.49 27.80 3.64
N GLU A 139 11.26 28.73 4.19
CA GLU A 139 12.66 28.51 4.56
C GLU A 139 12.78 27.48 5.68
N ALA A 140 11.90 27.56 6.69
CA ALA A 140 11.84 26.59 7.77
C ALA A 140 11.41 25.20 7.26
N GLY A 141 10.45 25.14 6.34
CA GLY A 141 10.03 23.91 5.67
C GLY A 141 11.17 23.25 4.92
N ILE A 142 11.90 24.02 4.10
CA ILE A 142 13.09 23.54 3.38
C ILE A 142 14.12 23.00 4.38
N ALA A 143 14.48 23.79 5.40
CA ALA A 143 15.48 23.40 6.39
C ALA A 143 15.10 22.10 7.12
N GLN A 144 13.85 21.96 7.56
CA GLN A 144 13.37 20.77 8.23
C GLN A 144 13.43 19.53 7.32
N MET A 145 13.04 19.68 6.05
CA MET A 145 13.08 18.55 5.12
C MET A 145 14.52 18.17 4.71
N GLU A 146 15.44 19.13 4.61
CA GLU A 146 16.88 18.86 4.43
C GLU A 146 17.43 18.08 5.64
N ASP A 147 17.04 18.46 6.86
CA ASP A 147 17.37 17.71 8.06
C ASP A 147 16.83 16.28 8.02
N SER A 148 15.62 16.05 7.49
CA SER A 148 15.10 14.70 7.30
C SER A 148 15.99 13.83 6.40
N PHE A 149 16.55 14.37 5.30
CA PHE A 149 17.51 13.62 4.47
C PHE A 149 18.75 13.21 5.28
N ARG A 150 19.30 14.16 6.06
CA ARG A 150 20.47 13.91 6.92
C ARG A 150 20.18 12.86 7.99
N LEU A 151 19.03 12.95 8.68
CA LEU A 151 18.64 12.04 9.75
C LEU A 151 18.34 10.64 9.23
N LEU A 152 17.64 10.53 8.09
CA LEU A 152 17.36 9.26 7.42
C LEU A 152 18.58 8.66 6.69
N ARG A 153 19.69 9.40 6.61
CA ARG A 153 20.95 8.98 5.97
C ARG A 153 20.75 8.53 4.52
N THR A 154 20.05 9.34 3.73
CA THR A 154 19.76 9.03 2.34
C THR A 154 19.81 10.28 1.48
N ASP A 155 20.15 10.11 0.20
CA ASP A 155 20.15 11.19 -0.79
C ASP A 155 18.79 11.31 -1.51
N ARG A 156 17.91 10.32 -1.33
CA ARG A 156 16.57 10.28 -1.94
C ARG A 156 15.53 9.73 -0.98
N ILE A 157 14.46 10.49 -0.75
CA ILE A 157 13.30 10.07 0.04
C ILE A 157 12.23 9.51 -0.91
N ASP A 158 11.60 8.38 -0.56
CA ASP A 158 10.57 7.80 -1.43
C ASP A 158 9.27 8.60 -1.38
N LEU A 159 8.84 9.03 -0.20
CA LEU A 159 7.62 9.82 -0.04
C LEU A 159 7.84 10.95 0.97
N MET A 160 7.62 12.18 0.53
CA MET A 160 7.55 13.35 1.42
C MET A 160 6.12 13.87 1.48
N GLN A 161 5.59 14.04 2.69
CA GLN A 161 4.19 14.42 2.90
C GLN A 161 4.04 15.71 3.70
N ILE A 162 3.01 16.49 3.43
CA ILE A 162 2.67 17.65 4.26
C ILE A 162 1.82 17.16 5.44
N HIS A 163 2.35 17.32 6.67
CA HIS A 163 1.75 16.73 7.85
C HIS A 163 0.52 17.53 8.31
N ASN A 164 -0.64 16.88 8.41
CA ASN A 164 -1.90 17.48 8.89
C ASN A 164 -2.28 18.75 8.13
N LEU A 165 -1.97 18.79 6.84
CA LEU A 165 -2.18 19.95 5.96
C LEU A 165 -1.52 21.26 6.44
N LEU A 166 -0.59 21.19 7.40
CA LEU A 166 0.06 22.37 7.95
C LEU A 166 0.81 23.12 6.85
N ASP A 167 0.37 24.34 6.59
CA ASP A 167 0.97 25.27 5.62
C ASP A 167 1.17 24.67 4.22
N TRP A 168 0.21 23.84 3.79
CA TRP A 168 0.38 23.04 2.58
C TRP A 168 0.57 23.88 1.30
N ARG A 169 -0.04 25.07 1.23
CA ARG A 169 0.12 25.97 0.09
C ARG A 169 1.55 26.49 -0.04
N THR A 170 2.25 26.64 1.07
CA THR A 170 3.66 27.08 1.10
C THR A 170 4.60 25.94 0.72
N HIS A 171 4.35 24.73 1.21
CA HIS A 171 5.27 23.59 1.01
C HIS A 171 5.08 22.90 -0.35
N LEU A 172 3.87 22.88 -0.90
CA LEU A 172 3.56 22.11 -2.11
C LEU A 172 4.39 22.50 -3.35
N PRO A 173 4.64 23.78 -3.67
CA PRO A 173 5.51 24.16 -4.78
C PRO A 173 6.93 23.59 -4.64
N GLN A 174 7.50 23.67 -3.42
CA GLN A 174 8.85 23.18 -3.16
C GLN A 174 8.95 21.66 -3.26
N LEU A 175 7.92 20.93 -2.80
CA LEU A 175 7.86 19.47 -2.96
C LEU A 175 7.78 19.05 -4.43
N ARG A 176 7.02 19.80 -5.26
CA ARG A 176 6.98 19.56 -6.71
C ARG A 176 8.35 19.78 -7.36
N ASP A 177 9.04 20.85 -6.99
CA ASP A 177 10.40 21.11 -7.48
C ASP A 177 11.35 19.96 -7.10
N TRP A 178 11.30 19.49 -5.85
CA TRP A 178 12.13 18.37 -5.40
C TRP A 178 11.76 17.04 -6.05
N GLN A 179 10.48 16.82 -6.37
CA GLN A 179 10.05 15.65 -7.14
C GLN A 179 10.58 15.71 -8.57
N ALA A 180 10.51 16.87 -9.23
CA ALA A 180 11.06 17.09 -10.57
C ALA A 180 12.59 16.92 -10.60
N GLN A 181 13.28 17.30 -9.53
CA GLN A 181 14.72 17.08 -9.34
C GLN A 181 15.09 15.64 -8.96
N GLY A 182 14.10 14.77 -8.71
CA GLY A 182 14.32 13.38 -8.29
C GLY A 182 14.78 13.20 -6.84
N ARG A 183 14.82 14.26 -6.04
CA ARG A 183 15.17 14.23 -4.61
C ARG A 183 14.13 13.50 -3.77
N ILE A 184 12.87 13.65 -4.14
CA ILE A 184 11.77 12.83 -3.65
C ILE A 184 11.14 12.05 -4.80
N ARG A 185 10.61 10.86 -4.54
CA ARG A 185 9.92 10.08 -5.59
C ARG A 185 8.43 10.41 -5.67
N TYR A 186 7.78 10.57 -4.53
CA TYR A 186 6.36 10.85 -4.41
C TYR A 186 6.12 12.01 -3.43
N LEU A 187 5.04 12.75 -3.67
CA LEU A 187 4.54 13.76 -2.74
C LEU A 187 3.12 13.41 -2.26
N GLY A 188 2.81 13.79 -1.03
CA GLY A 188 1.49 13.55 -0.47
C GLY A 188 1.09 14.51 0.64
N ILE A 189 -0.06 14.25 1.22
CA ILE A 189 -0.59 14.95 2.39
C ILE A 189 -1.01 13.95 3.45
N THR A 190 -1.08 14.38 4.70
CA THR A 190 -1.60 13.54 5.78
C THR A 190 -2.68 14.26 6.59
N HIS A 191 -3.57 13.46 7.19
CA HIS A 191 -4.37 13.88 8.34
C HIS A 191 -4.70 12.66 9.22
N TYR A 192 -5.23 12.85 10.43
CA TYR A 192 -5.63 11.75 11.30
C TYR A 192 -6.99 11.92 11.99
N THR A 193 -7.58 13.11 11.94
CA THR A 193 -8.93 13.36 12.48
C THR A 193 -9.96 13.52 11.37
N SER A 194 -11.20 13.12 11.68
CA SER A 194 -12.37 13.30 10.81
C SER A 194 -12.79 14.76 10.63
N SER A 195 -12.47 15.62 11.59
CA SER A 195 -12.78 17.05 11.55
C SER A 195 -12.13 17.81 10.39
N ALA A 196 -11.07 17.26 9.78
CA ALA A 196 -10.40 17.87 8.63
C ALA A 196 -10.79 17.24 7.29
N TYR A 197 -11.78 16.33 7.25
CA TYR A 197 -12.14 15.66 6.01
C TYR A 197 -12.59 16.65 4.92
N ASP A 198 -13.32 17.70 5.26
CA ASP A 198 -13.73 18.71 4.28
C ASP A 198 -12.50 19.42 3.65
N GLU A 199 -11.47 19.70 4.45
CA GLU A 199 -10.22 20.29 3.94
C GLU A 199 -9.42 19.28 3.10
N VAL A 200 -9.29 18.03 3.56
CA VAL A 200 -8.62 16.96 2.81
C VAL A 200 -9.29 16.74 1.46
N GLU A 201 -10.63 16.67 1.42
CA GLU A 201 -11.39 16.51 0.18
C GLU A 201 -11.18 17.71 -0.75
N ALA A 202 -11.18 18.94 -0.22
CA ALA A 202 -10.91 20.13 -1.01
C ALA A 202 -9.51 20.08 -1.66
N VAL A 203 -8.48 19.71 -0.90
CA VAL A 203 -7.10 19.58 -1.42
C VAL A 203 -7.00 18.46 -2.47
N LEU A 204 -7.59 17.29 -2.23
CA LEU A 204 -7.59 16.18 -3.20
C LEU A 204 -8.29 16.53 -4.52
N ARG A 205 -9.29 17.42 -4.48
CA ARG A 205 -9.99 17.90 -5.69
C ARG A 205 -9.20 18.98 -6.43
N GLN A 206 -8.50 19.83 -5.68
CA GLN A 206 -7.76 20.97 -6.22
C GLN A 206 -6.39 20.57 -6.77
N GLU A 207 -5.68 19.66 -6.08
CA GLU A 207 -4.27 19.38 -6.33
C GLU A 207 -4.04 17.94 -6.79
N LYS A 208 -3.11 17.75 -7.72
CA LYS A 208 -2.60 16.42 -8.07
C LYS A 208 -1.58 15.98 -7.02
N LEU A 209 -1.90 14.89 -6.32
CA LEU A 209 -1.09 14.29 -5.25
C LEU A 209 -0.83 12.81 -5.59
N ASP A 210 0.29 12.25 -5.13
CA ASP A 210 0.56 10.81 -5.33
C ASP A 210 0.02 9.97 -4.16
N PHE A 211 0.07 10.54 -2.95
CA PHE A 211 -0.29 9.85 -1.71
C PHE A 211 -1.18 10.68 -0.79
N LEU A 212 -2.06 9.97 -0.08
CA LEU A 212 -2.79 10.42 1.09
C LEU A 212 -2.50 9.46 2.25
N GLN A 213 -2.06 9.98 3.40
CA GLN A 213 -2.07 9.23 4.64
C GLN A 213 -3.25 9.67 5.52
N ILE A 214 -4.14 8.75 5.86
CA ILE A 214 -5.37 9.06 6.63
C ILE A 214 -5.65 7.98 7.68
N ASN A 215 -6.39 8.35 8.73
CA ASN A 215 -6.87 7.38 9.71
C ASN A 215 -8.02 6.55 9.13
N TYR A 216 -7.94 5.24 9.34
CA TYR A 216 -9.02 4.29 9.09
C TYR A 216 -8.84 3.06 9.97
N ALA A 217 -9.85 2.75 10.79
CA ALA A 217 -9.85 1.60 11.69
C ALA A 217 -11.28 1.07 11.86
N ALA A 218 -11.45 -0.10 12.48
CA ALA A 218 -12.79 -0.66 12.68
C ALA A 218 -13.66 0.17 13.65
N ASP A 219 -13.04 0.92 14.55
CA ASP A 219 -13.71 1.86 15.46
C ASP A 219 -13.72 3.32 14.96
N ASP A 220 -13.10 3.60 13.81
CA ASP A 220 -13.17 4.88 13.11
C ASP A 220 -13.14 4.64 11.59
N ASP A 221 -14.32 4.33 11.04
CA ASP A 221 -14.48 3.91 9.66
C ASP A 221 -15.00 5.03 8.73
N ALA A 222 -15.07 6.27 9.23
CA ALA A 222 -15.70 7.39 8.53
C ALA A 222 -15.03 7.70 7.19
N ALA A 223 -13.71 7.51 7.09
CA ALA A 223 -12.95 7.69 5.85
C ALA A 223 -13.50 6.84 4.70
N ALA A 224 -14.00 5.63 4.96
CA ALA A 224 -14.46 4.72 3.92
C ALA A 224 -15.71 5.22 3.17
N ARG A 225 -16.51 6.10 3.78
CA ARG A 225 -17.73 6.62 3.15
C ARG A 225 -17.47 7.82 2.24
N ARG A 226 -16.31 8.47 2.36
CA ARG A 226 -16.09 9.82 1.82
C ARG A 226 -14.69 9.99 1.22
N VAL A 227 -13.68 9.94 2.09
CA VAL A 227 -12.29 10.25 1.72
C VAL A 227 -11.65 9.15 0.86
N LEU A 228 -11.85 7.87 1.21
CA LEU A 228 -11.24 6.75 0.48
C LEU A 228 -11.78 6.60 -0.95
N PRO A 229 -13.11 6.69 -1.21
CA PRO A 229 -13.63 6.72 -2.58
C PRO A 229 -13.07 7.88 -3.40
N LEU A 230 -12.95 9.08 -2.81
CA LEU A 230 -12.38 10.24 -3.50
C LEU A 230 -10.90 10.03 -3.83
N ALA A 231 -10.10 9.47 -2.92
CA ALA A 231 -8.70 9.16 -3.19
C ALA A 231 -8.57 8.18 -4.37
N ALA A 232 -9.44 7.16 -4.43
CA ALA A 232 -9.49 6.23 -5.56
C ALA A 232 -9.89 6.91 -6.88
N GLU A 233 -10.94 7.76 -6.87
CA GLU A 233 -11.36 8.56 -8.03
C GLU A 233 -10.20 9.42 -8.56
N ARG A 234 -9.40 10.00 -7.67
CA ARG A 234 -8.28 10.89 -8.00
C ARG A 234 -6.98 10.17 -8.33
N GLY A 235 -6.95 8.83 -8.27
CA GLY A 235 -5.73 8.05 -8.51
C GLY A 235 -4.64 8.31 -7.47
N VAL A 236 -5.02 8.45 -6.20
CA VAL A 236 -4.13 8.72 -5.07
C VAL A 236 -3.90 7.43 -4.27
N ALA A 237 -2.65 7.06 -4.03
CA ALA A 237 -2.33 5.94 -3.15
C ALA A 237 -2.65 6.28 -1.69
N VAL A 238 -3.13 5.31 -0.91
CA VAL A 238 -3.54 5.55 0.48
C VAL A 238 -2.68 4.77 1.46
N LEU A 239 -2.05 5.50 2.40
CA LEU A 239 -1.44 4.92 3.60
C LEU A 239 -2.40 5.05 4.79
N ILE A 240 -2.64 3.95 5.51
CA ILE A 240 -3.47 3.98 6.71
C ILE A 240 -2.62 4.09 7.96
N ASN A 241 -2.71 5.24 8.63
CA ASN A 241 -2.17 5.41 9.97
C ASN A 241 -3.20 4.92 11.01
N ARG A 242 -2.70 4.64 12.22
CA ARG A 242 -3.51 4.19 13.37
C ARG A 242 -4.52 3.04 13.06
N PRO A 243 -4.15 1.97 12.31
CA PRO A 243 -5.09 0.89 11.95
C PRO A 243 -5.68 0.12 13.15
N PHE A 244 -5.13 0.35 14.35
CA PHE A 244 -5.58 -0.20 15.64
C PHE A 244 -6.27 0.83 16.54
N GLY A 245 -6.89 1.88 15.99
CA GLY A 245 -7.54 2.93 16.78
C GLY A 245 -6.57 3.72 17.66
N GLY A 246 -5.32 3.90 17.21
CA GLY A 246 -4.22 4.42 18.05
C GLY A 246 -3.76 3.48 19.17
N GLY A 247 -4.05 2.18 19.06
CA GLY A 247 -3.70 1.14 20.02
C GLY A 247 -4.79 0.84 21.06
N GLY A 248 -5.79 1.73 21.19
CA GLY A 248 -6.92 1.54 22.10
C GLY A 248 -7.80 0.36 21.68
N LEU A 249 -8.14 0.27 20.39
CA LEU A 249 -8.96 -0.82 19.84
C LEU A 249 -8.33 -2.19 20.08
N LEU A 250 -7.08 -2.36 19.65
CA LEU A 250 -6.37 -3.63 19.79
C LEU A 250 -6.30 -4.03 21.27
N ARG A 251 -5.99 -3.10 22.18
CA ARG A 251 -5.93 -3.38 23.62
C ARG A 251 -7.25 -3.90 24.19
N ARG A 252 -8.40 -3.33 23.79
CA ARG A 252 -9.74 -3.80 24.22
C ARG A 252 -10.01 -5.23 23.75
N LEU A 253 -9.53 -5.58 22.55
CA LEU A 253 -9.81 -6.87 21.91
C LEU A 253 -8.81 -7.96 22.31
N SER A 254 -7.54 -7.64 22.59
CA SER A 254 -6.48 -8.62 22.88
C SER A 254 -6.79 -9.59 24.02
N GLY A 255 -7.67 -9.24 24.96
CA GLY A 255 -8.11 -10.13 26.05
C GLY A 255 -9.31 -11.02 25.71
N ARG A 256 -9.93 -10.85 24.54
CA ARG A 256 -11.09 -11.61 24.09
C ARG A 256 -10.65 -12.77 23.19
N PRO A 257 -11.32 -13.93 23.24
CA PRO A 257 -11.08 -14.99 22.27
C PRO A 257 -11.36 -14.48 20.85
N LEU A 258 -10.63 -15.01 19.88
CA LEU A 258 -10.95 -14.74 18.48
C LEU A 258 -12.32 -15.31 18.12
N PRO A 259 -13.12 -14.60 17.31
CA PRO A 259 -14.35 -15.15 16.76
C PRO A 259 -14.04 -16.41 15.92
N GLY A 260 -14.97 -17.37 15.88
CA GLY A 260 -14.77 -18.62 15.12
C GLY A 260 -14.45 -18.39 13.63
N TRP A 261 -15.03 -17.35 13.03
CA TRP A 261 -14.78 -16.96 11.64
C TRP A 261 -13.36 -16.42 11.40
N ALA A 262 -12.57 -16.09 12.43
CA ALA A 262 -11.22 -15.57 12.23
C ALA A 262 -10.33 -16.58 11.50
N ALA A 263 -10.55 -17.88 11.73
CA ALA A 263 -9.86 -18.95 11.02
C ALA A 263 -10.21 -18.99 9.51
N GLU A 264 -11.42 -18.57 9.12
CA GLU A 264 -11.85 -18.52 7.71
C GLU A 264 -11.00 -17.55 6.89
N ILE A 265 -10.51 -16.48 7.53
CA ILE A 265 -9.65 -15.48 6.90
C ILE A 265 -8.16 -15.70 7.21
N GLY A 266 -7.83 -16.87 7.78
CA GLY A 266 -6.47 -17.24 8.18
C GLY A 266 -5.88 -16.37 9.30
N ALA A 267 -6.72 -15.70 10.10
CA ALA A 267 -6.26 -14.83 11.18
C ALA A 267 -6.08 -15.60 12.49
N THR A 268 -4.89 -15.50 13.08
CA THR A 268 -4.54 -16.10 14.38
C THR A 268 -4.36 -15.06 15.48
N SER A 269 -4.56 -13.78 15.20
CA SER A 269 -4.52 -12.69 16.18
C SER A 269 -5.51 -11.58 15.86
N TRP A 270 -5.88 -10.79 16.87
CA TRP A 270 -6.71 -9.59 16.66
C TRP A 270 -6.02 -8.54 15.81
N ALA A 271 -4.69 -8.44 15.84
CA ALA A 271 -3.95 -7.52 14.97
C ALA A 271 -4.14 -7.91 13.50
N GLN A 272 -4.08 -9.21 13.20
CA GLN A 272 -4.35 -9.71 11.84
C GLN A 272 -5.80 -9.46 11.41
N VAL A 273 -6.79 -9.69 12.28
CA VAL A 273 -8.21 -9.39 12.00
C VAL A 273 -8.40 -7.91 11.65
N LEU A 274 -7.89 -7.00 12.49
CA LEU A 274 -8.04 -5.56 12.30
C LEU A 274 -7.32 -5.04 11.05
N LEU A 275 -6.12 -5.56 10.77
CA LEU A 275 -5.39 -5.21 9.55
C LEU A 275 -6.10 -5.75 8.30
N LYS A 276 -6.64 -6.98 8.32
CA LYS A 276 -7.45 -7.50 7.21
C LYS A 276 -8.72 -6.70 6.99
N PHE A 277 -9.36 -6.19 8.05
CA PHE A 277 -10.47 -5.23 7.92
C PHE A 277 -10.02 -3.95 7.20
N VAL A 278 -8.91 -3.35 7.62
CA VAL A 278 -8.36 -2.15 6.97
C VAL A 278 -8.05 -2.42 5.49
N LEU A 279 -7.40 -3.54 5.20
CA LEU A 279 -7.01 -3.94 3.85
C LEU A 279 -8.21 -4.37 2.99
N SER A 280 -9.36 -4.70 3.57
CA SER A 280 -10.58 -5.01 2.81
C SER A 280 -11.09 -3.85 1.97
N GLN A 281 -10.70 -2.61 2.32
CA GLN A 281 -10.98 -1.43 1.51
C GLN A 281 -10.08 -1.40 0.27
N PRO A 282 -10.65 -1.45 -0.96
CA PRO A 282 -9.85 -1.49 -2.18
C PRO A 282 -8.96 -0.26 -2.39
N ALA A 283 -9.41 0.91 -1.91
CA ALA A 283 -8.67 2.16 -2.01
C ALA A 283 -7.39 2.22 -1.14
N VAL A 284 -7.29 1.37 -0.11
CA VAL A 284 -6.11 1.33 0.76
C VAL A 284 -4.92 0.75 0.00
N THR A 285 -3.78 1.43 -0.05
CA THR A 285 -2.58 0.87 -0.69
C THR A 285 -1.71 0.12 0.33
N CYS A 286 -1.52 0.68 1.53
CA CYS A 286 -0.71 0.08 2.58
C CYS A 286 -1.17 0.53 3.98
N ALA A 287 -1.17 -0.38 4.95
CA ALA A 287 -1.36 -0.06 6.36
C ALA A 287 -0.01 0.00 7.08
N ILE A 288 0.19 1.01 7.94
CA ILE A 288 1.46 1.26 8.64
C ILE A 288 1.28 1.18 10.17
N PRO A 289 1.00 -0.03 10.72
CA PRO A 289 0.93 -0.20 12.18
C PRO A 289 2.27 0.16 12.83
N GLY A 290 2.23 0.88 13.96
CA GLY A 290 3.42 1.20 14.73
C GLY A 290 3.84 0.04 15.63
N THR A 291 5.12 -0.32 15.62
CA THR A 291 5.66 -1.32 16.55
C THR A 291 7.15 -1.14 16.81
N ALA A 292 7.58 -1.47 18.03
CA ALA A 292 8.98 -1.60 18.44
C ALA A 292 9.33 -3.03 18.84
N ARG A 293 8.52 -4.02 18.44
CA ARG A 293 8.71 -5.43 18.79
C ARG A 293 8.73 -6.31 17.55
N VAL A 294 9.72 -7.20 17.46
CA VAL A 294 9.89 -8.15 16.36
C VAL A 294 8.66 -9.04 16.19
N ALA A 295 8.14 -9.57 17.31
CA ALA A 295 6.99 -10.46 17.30
C ALA A 295 5.74 -9.80 16.68
N HIS A 296 5.49 -8.53 16.99
CA HIS A 296 4.39 -7.78 16.40
C HIS A 296 4.61 -7.51 14.92
N MET A 297 5.84 -7.20 14.49
CA MET A 297 6.12 -6.99 13.07
C MET A 297 5.86 -8.27 12.27
N ARG A 298 6.30 -9.43 12.81
CA ARG A 298 6.00 -10.73 12.21
C ARG A 298 4.50 -10.99 12.12
N ASP A 299 3.76 -10.73 13.19
CA ASP A 299 2.31 -10.93 13.24
C ASP A 299 1.56 -10.01 12.26
N ASN A 300 1.94 -8.73 12.18
CA ASN A 300 1.36 -7.76 11.26
C ASN A 300 1.55 -8.17 9.79
N LEU A 301 2.72 -8.73 9.43
CA LEU A 301 2.99 -9.19 8.07
C LEU A 301 2.04 -10.31 7.62
N LEU A 302 1.68 -11.22 8.54
CA LEU A 302 0.74 -12.31 8.25
C LEU A 302 -0.66 -11.81 7.88
N ALA A 303 -1.05 -10.61 8.32
CA ALA A 303 -2.31 -10.00 7.92
C ALA A 303 -2.39 -9.73 6.40
N GLY A 304 -1.25 -9.43 5.78
CA GLY A 304 -1.13 -9.15 4.36
C GLY A 304 -0.87 -10.38 3.49
N THR A 305 -0.88 -11.59 4.06
CA THR A 305 -0.76 -12.84 3.31
C THR A 305 -2.10 -13.58 3.24
N GLY A 306 -2.20 -14.54 2.32
CA GLY A 306 -3.41 -15.33 2.12
C GLY A 306 -4.59 -14.48 1.64
N GLU A 307 -5.81 -14.92 1.97
CA GLU A 307 -7.03 -14.22 1.58
C GLU A 307 -7.22 -12.93 2.39
N ILE A 308 -7.49 -11.83 1.69
CA ILE A 308 -7.95 -10.56 2.28
C ILE A 308 -9.42 -10.43 1.87
N PRO A 309 -10.36 -10.50 2.82
CA PRO A 309 -11.79 -10.43 2.49
C PRO A 309 -12.16 -9.11 1.83
N VAL A 310 -13.16 -9.13 0.96
CA VAL A 310 -13.78 -7.92 0.43
C VAL A 310 -14.51 -7.14 1.54
N SER A 311 -14.72 -5.85 1.35
CA SER A 311 -15.31 -4.97 2.37
C SER A 311 -16.68 -5.45 2.87
N THR A 312 -17.53 -5.98 1.98
CA THR A 312 -18.89 -6.48 2.34
C THR A 312 -18.88 -7.73 3.20
N TRP A 313 -17.77 -8.48 3.24
CA TRP A 313 -17.64 -9.65 4.12
C TRP A 313 -17.73 -9.28 5.60
N TRP A 314 -17.44 -8.01 5.94
CA TRP A 314 -17.38 -7.52 7.30
C TRP A 314 -18.72 -6.99 7.83
N ASP A 315 -19.73 -6.80 6.98
CA ASP A 315 -20.95 -6.06 7.32
C ASP A 315 -21.74 -6.68 8.49
N ASP A 316 -21.82 -8.00 8.55
CA ASP A 316 -22.45 -8.79 9.63
C ASP A 316 -21.51 -9.07 10.82
N LYS A 317 -20.23 -8.62 10.75
CA LYS A 317 -19.18 -8.90 11.76
C LYS A 317 -18.71 -7.65 12.51
N ARG A 318 -19.21 -6.46 12.16
CA ARG A 318 -18.75 -5.18 12.71
C ARG A 318 -18.86 -5.09 14.23
N ASP A 319 -19.88 -5.71 14.81
CA ASP A 319 -20.08 -5.69 16.26
C ASP A 319 -18.97 -6.41 17.02
N ALA A 320 -18.40 -7.46 16.45
CA ALA A 320 -17.25 -8.16 17.04
C ALA A 320 -15.96 -7.32 17.05
N LEU A 321 -15.91 -6.26 16.24
CA LEU A 321 -14.74 -5.38 16.11
C LEU A 321 -14.80 -4.16 17.03
N ARG A 322 -15.77 -4.05 17.94
CA ARG A 322 -15.99 -2.86 18.80
C ARG A 322 -15.65 -3.11 20.28
#